data_AF-A0A6P5WEH7-F1
#
_entry.id   AF-A0A6P5WEH7-F1
#
_cell.length_a   1.000
_cell.length_b   1.000
_cell.length_c   1.000
_cell.angle_alpha   90.00
_cell.angle_beta   90.00
_cell.angle_gamma   90.00
#
_symmetry.space_group_name_H-M   'P 1'
#
loop_
_entity.id
_entity.type
_entity.pdbx_description
1 polymer ?
#
loop_
_entity_poly.entity_id
_entity_poly.type
_entity_poly.pdbx_seq_one_letter_code
_entity_poly.pdbx_strand_id
1 'polypeptide(L)' 'MTTSKRIAERKVAKFQRNITKKGSVESSTKKGYGYPVGPILLGFFVFVVVGSSLFQIIRTATSKGMA' A
#
# COMPACT_ATOMS: atom_id res chain seq x y z
N MET A 1 -42.10 27.08 -7.18
CA MET A 1 -41.60 26.09 -6.20
C MET A 1 -41.16 26.83 -4.94
N THR A 2 -42.01 26.92 -3.91
CA THR A 2 -41.66 27.55 -2.62
C THR A 2 -41.25 26.44 -1.65
N THR A 3 -39.98 26.06 -1.68
CA THR A 3 -39.45 25.10 -0.70
C THR A 3 -39.41 25.78 0.67
N SER A 4 -40.00 25.16 1.69
CA SER A 4 -39.93 25.67 3.06
C SER A 4 -38.49 25.76 3.56
N LYS A 5 -38.18 26.76 4.40
CA LYS A 5 -36.83 27.05 4.91
C LYS A 5 -36.12 25.82 5.50
N ARG A 6 -36.87 24.99 6.24
CA ARG A 6 -36.40 23.73 6.83
C ARG A 6 -35.95 22.69 5.81
N ILE A 7 -36.60 22.63 4.63
CA ILE A 7 -36.22 21.70 3.55
C ILE A 7 -34.92 22.18 2.89
N ALA A 8 -34.76 23.49 2.69
CA ALA A 8 -33.55 24.09 2.14
C ALA A 8 -32.34 23.84 3.05
N GLU A 9 -32.46 24.08 4.35
CA GLU A 9 -31.39 23.83 5.34
C GLU A 9 -30.94 22.37 5.36
N ARG A 10 -31.88 21.41 5.33
CA ARG A 10 -31.57 19.98 5.24
C ARG A 10 -30.84 19.62 3.94
N LYS A 11 -31.16 20.30 2.83
CA LYS A 11 -30.49 20.08 1.53
C LYS A 11 -29.05 20.59 1.58
N VAL A 12 -28.83 21.80 2.11
CA VAL A 12 -27.50 22.41 2.27
C VAL A 12 -26.60 21.56 3.16
N ALA A 13 -27.10 21.10 4.31
CA ALA A 13 -26.35 20.21 5.21
C ALA A 13 -25.92 18.91 4.51
N LYS A 14 -26.77 18.35 3.63
CA LYS A 14 -26.46 17.15 2.85
C LYS A 14 -25.39 17.38 1.77
N PHE A 15 -25.34 18.57 1.19
CA PHE A 15 -24.30 18.92 0.22
C PHE A 15 -22.99 19.26 0.91
N GLN A 16 -23.04 19.99 2.02
CA GLN A 16 -21.85 20.38 2.79
C GLN A 16 -21.07 19.15 3.29
N ARG A 17 -21.76 18.14 3.84
CA ARG A 17 -21.11 16.87 4.22
C ARG A 17 -20.50 16.11 3.05
N ASN A 18 -21.05 16.26 1.83
CA ASN A 18 -20.53 15.59 0.64
C ASN A 18 -19.31 16.34 0.07
N ILE A 19 -19.24 17.66 0.25
CA ILE A 19 -18.07 18.50 -0.08
C ILE A 19 -16.91 18.21 0.88
N THR A 20 -17.17 18.19 2.20
CA THR A 20 -16.13 17.87 3.21
C THR A 20 -15.60 16.43 3.02
N LYS A 21 -16.46 15.48 2.66
CA LYS A 21 -16.05 14.10 2.33
C LYS A 21 -15.30 13.99 0.99
N LYS A 22 -15.56 14.87 0.00
CA LYS A 22 -14.84 14.90 -1.28
C LYS A 22 -13.44 15.51 -1.17
N GLY A 23 -13.26 16.48 -0.28
CA GLY A 23 -11.98 17.17 -0.05
C GLY A 23 -11.07 16.48 0.97
N SER A 24 -11.64 15.69 1.88
CA SER A 24 -10.92 14.84 2.83
C SER A 24 -10.85 13.39 2.33
N VAL A 25 -10.43 13.20 1.08
CA VAL A 25 -9.69 11.98 0.78
C VAL A 25 -8.43 12.12 1.61
N GLU A 26 -8.38 11.41 2.72
CA GLU A 26 -7.16 11.20 3.50
C GLU A 26 -6.09 10.87 2.48
N SER A 27 -5.27 11.87 2.15
CA SER A 27 -4.14 11.69 1.27
C SER A 27 -3.32 10.70 2.05
N SER A 28 -3.39 9.44 1.61
CA SER A 28 -2.60 8.30 2.07
C SER A 28 -1.36 8.89 2.67
N THR A 29 -1.31 8.85 4.01
CA THR A 29 -0.23 9.42 4.79
C THR A 29 1.02 9.02 4.03
N LYS A 30 1.71 10.01 3.45
CA LYS A 30 2.96 9.81 2.72
C LYS A 30 3.97 9.33 3.74
N LYS A 31 3.86 8.07 4.14
CA LYS A 31 4.65 7.46 5.18
C LYS A 31 5.94 7.04 4.51
N GLY A 32 6.86 7.99 4.49
CA GLY A 32 8.27 7.75 4.26
C GLY A 32 8.68 7.80 2.80
N TYR A 33 9.57 8.75 2.51
CA TYR A 33 10.58 8.63 1.46
C TYR A 33 11.46 7.39 1.74
N GLY A 34 10.94 6.19 1.54
CA GLY A 34 11.58 4.95 1.95
C GLY A 34 11.52 3.91 0.85
N TYR A 35 12.37 4.10 -0.16
CA TYR A 35 12.54 3.26 -1.34
C TYR A 35 11.28 3.07 -2.21
N PRO A 36 11.38 3.14 -3.55
CA PRO A 36 10.25 2.89 -4.45
C PRO A 36 9.74 1.45 -4.38
N VAL A 37 10.42 0.59 -3.62
CA VAL A 37 10.05 -0.80 -3.36
C VAL A 37 9.58 -0.90 -1.91
N GLY A 38 8.38 -1.44 -1.71
CA GLY A 38 7.82 -1.62 -0.38
C GLY A 38 8.67 -2.57 0.48
N PRO A 39 8.59 -2.49 1.83
CA PRO A 39 9.36 -3.35 2.74
C PRO A 39 9.22 -4.84 2.44
N ILE A 40 8.04 -5.26 1.96
CA ILE A 40 7.75 -6.65 1.56
C ILE A 40 8.60 -7.07 0.35
N LEU A 41 8.67 -6.24 -0.69
CA LEU A 41 9.46 -6.51 -1.90
C LEU A 41 10.96 -6.49 -1.60
N LEU A 42 11.40 -5.57 -0.74
CA LEU A 42 12.79 -5.50 -0.32
C LEU A 42 13.21 -6.74 0.49
N GLY A 43 12.35 -7.20 1.42
CA GLY A 43 12.57 -8.45 2.15
C GLY A 43 12.58 -9.67 1.24
N PHE A 44 11.66 -9.74 0.28
CA PHE A 44 11.62 -10.81 -0.73
C PHE A 44 12.89 -10.83 -1.58
N PHE A 45 13.38 -9.66 -2.02
CA PHE A 45 14.59 -9.54 -2.82
C PHE A 45 15.81 -10.11 -2.08
N VAL A 46 16.01 -9.71 -0.82
CA VAL A 46 17.12 -10.23 0.00
C VAL A 46 16.98 -11.74 0.23
N PHE A 47 15.77 -12.23 0.53
CA PHE A 47 15.52 -13.67 0.73
C PHE A 47 15.86 -14.49 -0.51
N VAL A 48 15.45 -14.06 -1.70
CA VAL A 48 15.74 -14.78 -2.95
C VAL A 48 17.23 -14.78 -3.26
N VAL A 49 17.92 -13.65 -3.09
CA VAL A 49 19.36 -13.53 -3.37
C VAL A 49 20.20 -14.40 -2.42
N VAL A 50 19.96 -14.30 -1.12
CA VAL A 50 20.71 -15.09 -0.11
C VAL A 50 20.32 -16.57 -0.20
N GLY A 51 19.02 -16.87 -0.31
CA GLY A 51 18.50 -18.23 -0.38
C GLY A 51 19.00 -18.99 -1.60
N SER A 52 19.04 -18.35 -2.77
CA SER A 52 19.58 -18.98 -3.99
C SER A 52 21.08 -19.27 -3.88
N SER A 53 21.85 -18.38 -3.28
CA SER A 53 23.30 -18.55 -3.07
C SER A 53 23.60 -19.72 -2.12
N LEU A 54 22.89 -19.79 -0.98
CA LEU A 54 23.02 -20.90 -0.04
C LEU A 54 22.62 -22.23 -0.67
N PHE A 55 21.52 -22.23 -1.42
CA PHE A 55 21.02 -23.44 -2.09
C PHE A 55 21.97 -23.93 -3.19
N GLN A 56 22.64 -23.03 -3.91
CA GLN A 56 23.71 -23.40 -4.83
C GLN A 56 24.88 -24.05 -4.09
N ILE A 57 25.34 -23.49 -2.96
CA ILE A 57 26.45 -24.08 -2.18
C ILE A 57 26.10 -25.47 -1.67
N ILE A 58 24.90 -25.67 -1.11
CA ILE A 58 24.44 -26.98 -0.63
C ILE A 58 24.34 -27.97 -1.79
N ARG A 59 23.72 -27.57 -2.92
CA ARG A 59 23.65 -28.42 -4.12
C ARG A 59 25.03 -28.75 -4.65
N THR A 60 25.95 -27.79 -4.71
CA THR A 60 27.31 -28.01 -5.19
C THR A 60 28.09 -28.92 -4.25
N ALA A 61 27.97 -28.75 -2.93
CA ALA A 61 28.62 -29.61 -1.95
C ALA A 61 28.08 -31.04 -1.97
N THR A 62 26.75 -31.22 -2.08
CA THR A 62 26.11 -32.54 -2.23
C THR A 62 26.41 -33.15 -3.61
N SER A 63 26.48 -32.35 -4.67
CA SER A 63 26.83 -32.81 -6.03
C SER A 63 28.31 -33.16 -6.19
N LYS A 64 29.22 -32.52 -5.45
CA LYS A 64 30.66 -32.83 -5.48
C LYS A 64 31.00 -34.17 -4.84
N GLY A 65 30.05 -34.82 -4.16
CA GLY A 65 30.16 -36.19 -3.66
C GLY A 65 29.57 -37.25 -4.60
N MET A 66 29.11 -36.86 -5.80
CA MET A 66 28.56 -37.75 -6.84
C MET A 66 29.43 -37.74 -8.11
N ALA A 67 30.75 -37.67 -7.94
CA ALA A 67 31.75 -37.89 -8.99
C ALA A 67 32.82 -38.84 -8.48
#